data_AF-A0AB72U6W7-F1
#
_entry.id   AF-A0AB72U6W7-F1
#
_cell.length_a   1.000
_cell.length_b   1.000
_cell.length_c   1.000
_cell.angle_alpha   90.00
_cell.angle_beta   90.00
_cell.angle_gamma   90.00
#
_symmetry.space_group_name_H-M   'P 1'
#
loop_
_entity.id
_entity.type
_entity.pdbx_description
1 polymer ?
#
loop_
_entity_poly.entity_id
_entity_poly.type
_entity_poly.pdbx_seq_one_letter_code
_entity_poly.pdbx_strand_id
1 'polypeptide(L)'
;MHVIEHVGLGRYGDPITPTGSLQAAKELERVISPGGRLYISVPVGEEKVCFNAHRIFDPVRFIEMFPELDLESFSFVDDLGNYFDKAEPLDAADKSYACGMYVFVRKS
;
A
#
# COMPACT_ATOMS: atom_id res chain seq x y z
N MET A 1 -7.13 -7.30 -0.86
CA MET A 1 -6.33 -8.17 -1.77
C MET A 1 -4.90 -7.67 -1.72
N HIS A 2 -3.95 -8.54 -1.40
CA HIS A 2 -2.54 -8.20 -1.14
C HIS A 2 -1.69 -8.82 -2.25
N VAL A 3 -0.96 -7.99 -3.00
CA VAL A 3 -0.09 -8.43 -4.11
C VAL A 3 1.15 -7.55 -4.20
N ILE A 4 0.97 -6.23 -4.15
CA ILE A 4 2.06 -5.25 -4.38
C ILE A 4 3.20 -5.39 -3.37
N GLU A 5 2.91 -5.76 -2.13
CA GLU A 5 3.88 -5.99 -1.06
C GLU A 5 4.79 -7.20 -1.31
N HIS A 6 4.37 -8.13 -2.17
CA HIS A 6 5.14 -9.31 -2.54
C HIS A 6 6.07 -9.09 -3.73
N VAL A 7 5.76 -8.13 -4.61
CA VAL A 7 6.46 -7.96 -5.90
C VAL A 7 7.95 -7.66 -5.70
N GLY A 8 8.81 -8.43 -6.35
CA GLY A 8 10.26 -8.27 -6.32
C GLY A 8 10.94 -8.96 -5.15
N LEU A 9 10.25 -9.82 -4.39
CA LEU A 9 10.83 -10.61 -3.31
C LEU A 9 11.20 -12.04 -3.73
N GLY A 10 10.84 -12.46 -4.95
CA GLY A 10 11.13 -13.80 -5.46
C GLY A 10 10.25 -14.91 -4.89
N ARG A 11 9.29 -14.58 -4.02
CA ARG A 11 8.39 -15.53 -3.36
C ARG A 11 7.61 -16.39 -4.37
N TYR A 12 7.25 -15.81 -5.50
CA TYR A 12 6.44 -16.48 -6.53
C TYR A 12 7.25 -16.79 -7.79
N GLY A 13 8.59 -16.82 -7.69
CA GLY A 13 9.49 -17.02 -8.83
C GLY A 13 9.71 -15.77 -9.68
N ASP A 14 9.21 -14.61 -9.22
CA ASP A 14 9.51 -13.30 -9.80
C ASP A 14 10.99 -12.95 -9.62
N PRO A 15 11.59 -12.14 -10.52
CA PRO A 15 12.94 -11.64 -10.31
C PRO A 15 13.02 -10.85 -9.00
N ILE A 16 14.09 -11.07 -8.22
CA ILE A 16 14.34 -10.26 -7.03
C ILE A 16 14.64 -8.83 -7.49
N THR A 17 13.78 -7.89 -7.13
CA THR A 17 13.92 -6.47 -7.42
C THR A 17 13.49 -5.65 -6.19
N PRO A 18 14.41 -4.89 -5.55
CA PRO A 18 14.07 -4.05 -4.40
C PRO A 18 12.93 -3.07 -4.70
N THR A 19 12.84 -2.59 -5.95
CA THR A 19 11.85 -1.61 -6.42
C THR A 19 10.59 -2.24 -6.99
N GLY A 20 10.39 -3.56 -6.85
CA GLY A 20 9.24 -4.27 -7.43
C GLY A 20 7.88 -3.69 -7.04
N SER A 21 7.68 -3.37 -5.77
CA SER A 21 6.44 -2.71 -5.31
C SER A 21 6.24 -1.33 -5.96
N LEU A 22 7.31 -0.55 -6.16
CA LEU A 22 7.24 0.75 -6.84
C LEU A 22 6.88 0.61 -8.33
N GLN A 23 7.43 -0.39 -9.01
CA GLN A 23 7.09 -0.68 -10.40
C GLN A 23 5.62 -1.12 -10.53
N ALA A 24 5.15 -1.96 -9.62
CA ALA A 24 3.75 -2.37 -9.57
C ALA A 24 2.80 -1.19 -9.27
N ALA A 25 3.15 -0.29 -8.35
CA ALA A 25 2.38 0.93 -8.10
C ALA A 25 2.24 1.79 -9.36
N LYS A 26 3.34 2.01 -10.10
CA LYS A 26 3.32 2.77 -11.36
C LYS A 26 2.38 2.16 -12.40
N GLU A 27 2.35 0.83 -12.53
CA GLU A 27 1.42 0.18 -13.46
C GLU A 27 -0.04 0.29 -13.01
N LEU A 28 -0.30 0.18 -11.70
CA LEU A 28 -1.64 0.42 -11.14
C LEU A 28 -2.09 1.84 -11.39
N GLU A 29 -1.23 2.83 -11.11
CA GLU A 29 -1.51 4.24 -11.37
C GLU A 29 -1.81 4.49 -12.86
N ARG A 30 -0.98 3.96 -13.76
CA ARG A 30 -1.08 4.15 -15.22
C ARG A 30 -2.43 3.76 -15.80
N VAL A 31 -3.07 2.72 -15.25
CA VAL A 31 -4.35 2.19 -15.79
C VAL A 31 -5.59 2.89 -15.24
N ILE A 32 -5.45 3.77 -14.23
CA ILE A 32 -6.58 4.53 -13.70
C ILE A 32 -6.96 5.63 -14.70
N SER A 33 -8.23 5.65 -15.13
CA SER A 33 -8.76 6.72 -15.99
C SER A 33 -8.96 8.04 -15.21
N PRO A 34 -9.01 9.21 -15.86
CA PRO A 34 -9.44 10.45 -15.21
C PRO A 34 -10.78 10.28 -14.49
N GLY A 35 -10.87 10.77 -13.24
CA GLY A 35 -12.02 10.56 -12.35
C GLY A 35 -12.17 9.14 -11.78
N GLY A 36 -11.27 8.22 -12.15
CA GLY A 36 -11.25 6.84 -11.66
C GLY A 36 -10.68 6.73 -10.24
N ARG A 37 -10.99 5.61 -9.57
CA ARG A 37 -10.51 5.30 -8.22
C ARG A 37 -9.67 4.04 -8.20
N LEU A 38 -8.62 4.06 -7.38
CA LEU A 38 -7.83 2.90 -7.01
C LEU A 38 -8.14 2.55 -5.56
N TYR A 39 -8.69 1.36 -5.34
CA TYR A 39 -8.87 0.77 -4.02
C TYR A 39 -7.74 -0.23 -3.77
N ILE A 40 -6.95 -0.02 -2.73
CA ILE A 40 -5.78 -0.87 -2.46
C ILE A 40 -5.61 -1.12 -0.96
N SER A 41 -5.25 -2.36 -0.62
CA SER A 41 -4.99 -2.79 0.76
C SER A 41 -3.59 -3.39 0.88
N VAL A 42 -2.79 -2.96 1.84
CA VAL A 42 -1.42 -3.45 2.07
C VAL A 42 -1.10 -3.55 3.56
N PRO A 43 -0.13 -4.38 3.96
CA PRO A 43 0.41 -4.31 5.31
C PRO A 43 1.09 -2.97 5.55
N VAL A 44 0.72 -2.29 6.65
CA VAL A 44 1.28 -0.99 7.06
C VAL A 44 1.74 -1.02 8.52
N GLY A 45 2.66 -0.13 8.86
CA GLY A 45 3.25 -0.05 10.19
C GLY A 45 4.69 0.42 10.16
N GLU A 46 5.47 -0.04 11.13
CA GLU A 46 6.92 0.12 11.13
C GLU A 46 7.52 -0.51 9.86
N GLU A 47 8.06 0.34 8.98
CA GLU A 47 8.55 -0.05 7.66
C GLU A 47 9.61 -1.15 7.75
N LYS A 48 9.35 -2.29 7.11
CA LYS A 48 10.29 -3.41 7.07
C LYS A 48 10.05 -4.33 5.89
N VAL A 49 11.11 -5.03 5.50
CA VAL A 49 11.06 -6.08 4.49
C VAL A 49 11.13 -7.44 5.20
N CYS A 50 10.05 -8.20 5.14
CA CYS A 50 10.04 -9.61 5.52
C CYS A 50 10.48 -10.42 4.30
N PHE A 51 11.80 -10.57 4.11
CA PHE A 51 12.38 -11.17 2.90
C PHE A 51 11.74 -12.52 2.54
N ASN A 52 11.46 -12.73 1.24
CA ASN A 52 10.75 -13.89 0.68
C ASN A 52 9.29 -14.08 1.20
N ALA A 53 8.76 -13.10 1.92
CA ALA A 53 7.37 -13.05 2.37
C ALA A 53 6.66 -11.81 1.80
N HIS A 54 6.80 -10.64 2.41
CA HIS A 54 6.10 -9.40 2.03
C HIS A 54 6.85 -8.17 2.58
N ARG A 55 6.38 -6.97 2.22
CA ARG A 55 6.79 -5.71 2.84
C ARG A 55 5.71 -5.19 3.79
N ILE A 56 6.14 -4.52 4.86
CA ILE A 56 5.31 -3.61 5.65
C ILE A 56 5.70 -2.22 5.23
N PHE A 57 4.73 -1.44 4.78
CA PHE A 57 4.98 -0.08 4.33
C PHE A 57 4.76 0.91 5.48
N ASP A 58 5.58 1.96 5.52
CA ASP A 58 5.18 3.14 6.27
C ASP A 58 3.88 3.69 5.63
N PRO A 59 2.82 3.90 6.42
CA PRO A 59 1.51 4.22 5.87
C PRO A 59 1.46 5.59 5.17
N VAL A 60 2.34 6.52 5.55
CA VAL A 60 2.45 7.85 4.95
C VAL A 60 3.26 7.78 3.66
N ARG A 61 4.43 7.13 3.67
CA ARG A 61 5.28 6.97 2.48
C ARG A 61 4.64 6.14 1.39
N PHE A 62 3.76 5.19 1.73
CA PHE A 62 3.04 4.40 0.73
C PHE A 62 2.22 5.27 -0.24
N ILE A 63 1.73 6.42 0.21
CA ILE A 63 1.01 7.39 -0.63
C ILE A 63 1.92 7.96 -1.71
N GLU A 64 3.20 8.18 -1.40
CA GLU A 64 4.19 8.74 -2.34
C GLU A 64 4.48 7.82 -3.54
N MET A 65 4.04 6.56 -3.48
CA MET A 65 4.15 5.63 -4.60
C MET A 65 3.16 5.93 -5.75
N PHE A 66 2.17 6.80 -5.50
CA PHE A 66 1.10 7.18 -6.43
C PHE A 66 1.04 8.71 -6.66
N PRO A 67 2.09 9.32 -7.24
CA PRO A 67 2.19 10.79 -7.34
C PRO A 67 1.12 11.47 -8.21
N GLU A 68 0.46 10.74 -9.11
CA GLU A 68 -0.60 11.26 -9.98
C GLU A 68 -2.01 11.05 -9.42
N LEU A 69 -2.12 10.43 -8.23
CA LEU A 69 -3.39 10.18 -7.54
C LEU A 69 -3.43 10.95 -6.21
N ASP A 70 -4.60 11.45 -5.86
CA ASP A 70 -4.84 12.01 -4.53
C ASP A 70 -5.40 10.93 -3.60
N LEU A 71 -5.00 10.94 -2.34
CA LEU A 71 -5.64 10.15 -1.30
C LEU A 71 -7.04 10.72 -1.00
N GLU A 72 -8.09 9.95 -1.27
CA GLU A 72 -9.48 10.31 -0.96
C GLU A 72 -9.87 9.87 0.45
N SER A 73 -9.44 8.67 0.88
CA SER A 73 -9.64 8.19 2.25
C SER A 73 -8.67 7.08 2.63
N PHE A 74 -8.42 6.96 3.94
CA PHE A 74 -7.66 5.89 4.54
C PHE A 74 -8.45 5.25 5.69
N SER A 75 -8.29 3.95 5.87
CA SER A 75 -8.82 3.17 6.98
C SER A 75 -7.86 2.04 7.28
N PHE A 76 -7.90 1.47 8.48
CA PHE A 76 -7.06 0.31 8.77
C PHE A 76 -7.68 -0.63 9.78
N VAL A 77 -7.16 -1.86 9.79
CA VAL A 77 -7.38 -2.81 10.88
C VAL A 77 -6.06 -2.97 11.61
N ASP A 78 -6.03 -2.74 12.92
CA ASP A 78 -4.81 -2.83 13.73
C ASP A 78 -4.38 -4.28 14.01
N ASP A 79 -3.26 -4.43 14.73
CA ASP A 79 -2.71 -5.72 15.12
C ASP A 79 -3.63 -6.55 16.03
N LEU A 80 -4.63 -5.91 16.66
CA LEU A 80 -5.63 -6.54 17.53
C LEU A 80 -6.94 -6.87 16.80
N GLY A 81 -7.04 -6.51 15.52
CA GLY A 81 -8.25 -6.71 14.71
C GLY A 81 -9.30 -5.62 14.86
N ASN A 82 -8.98 -4.50 15.52
CA ASN A 82 -9.89 -3.36 15.61
C ASN A 82 -9.90 -2.59 14.29
N TYR A 83 -11.09 -2.24 13.82
CA TYR A 83 -11.27 -1.45 12.61
C TYR A 83 -11.37 0.05 12.92
N PHE A 84 -10.60 0.84 12.20
CA PHE A 84 -10.57 2.30 12.24
C PHE A 84 -11.00 2.85 10.88
N ASP A 85 -12.22 3.39 10.83
CA ASP A 85 -12.78 4.03 9.64
C ASP A 85 -12.32 5.49 9.53
N LYS A 86 -12.06 5.96 8.29
CA LYS A 86 -11.63 7.33 7.98
C LYS A 86 -10.54 7.87 8.92
N ALA A 87 -9.52 7.07 9.15
CA ALA A 87 -8.38 7.41 9.98
C ALA A 87 -7.32 8.21 9.21
N GLU A 88 -6.36 8.78 9.93
CA GLU A 88 -5.16 9.35 9.32
C GLU A 88 -4.10 8.26 9.13
N PRO A 89 -3.32 8.26 8.03
CA PRO A 89 -2.25 7.29 7.81
C PRO A 89 -1.26 7.20 8.97
N LEU A 90 -0.97 8.34 9.62
CA LEU A 90 -0.07 8.41 10.77
C LEU A 90 -0.56 7.57 11.97
N ASP A 91 -1.86 7.35 12.12
CA ASP A 91 -2.45 6.55 13.20
C ASP A 91 -2.04 5.07 13.15
N ALA A 92 -1.58 4.60 11.98
CA ALA A 92 -1.13 3.23 11.76
C ALA A 92 0.40 3.08 11.77
N ALA A 93 1.18 4.16 11.93
CA ALA A 93 2.63 4.16 11.73
C ALA A 93 3.42 3.38 12.80
N ASP A 94 2.88 3.25 14.01
CA ASP A 94 3.45 2.52 15.14
C ASP A 94 3.01 1.04 15.20
N LYS A 95 2.22 0.59 14.21
CA LYS A 95 1.71 -0.79 14.17
C LYS A 95 2.75 -1.76 13.64
N SER A 96 2.61 -3.04 13.97
CA SER A 96 3.56 -4.08 13.55
C SER A 96 3.20 -4.73 12.22
N TYR A 97 1.90 -4.89 11.96
CA TYR A 97 1.33 -5.62 10.82
C TYR A 97 -0.13 -5.21 10.56
N ALA A 98 -0.46 -3.92 10.68
CA ALA A 98 -1.82 -3.46 10.41
C ALA A 98 -2.18 -3.66 8.92
N CYS A 99 -3.47 -3.81 8.62
CA CYS A 99 -3.97 -3.81 7.25
C CYS A 99 -4.44 -2.40 6.88
N GLY A 100 -3.62 -1.66 6.14
CA GLY A 100 -3.97 -0.34 5.63
C GLY A 100 -4.82 -0.46 4.36
N MET A 101 -5.88 0.34 4.27
CA MET A 101 -6.82 0.38 3.16
C MET A 101 -6.91 1.82 2.65
N TYR A 102 -6.52 2.02 1.40
CA TYR A 102 -6.45 3.31 0.75
C TYR A 102 -7.46 3.38 -0.39
N VAL A 103 -8.12 4.53 -0.49
CA VAL A 103 -8.89 4.91 -1.66
C VAL A 103 -8.20 6.12 -2.27
N PHE A 104 -7.66 5.94 -3.47
CA PHE A 104 -7.07 7.01 -4.26
C PHE A 104 -8.01 7.42 -5.40
N VAL A 105 -7.92 8.67 -5.83
CA VAL A 105 -8.66 9.20 -6.98
C VAL A 105 -7.72 9.90 -7.96
N ARG A 106 -7.93 9.68 -9.26
CA ARG A 106 -7.27 10.47 -10.31
C ARG A 106 -8.09 11.72 -10.59
N LYS A 107 -7.49 12.90 -10.45
CA LYS A 107 -8.12 14.16 -10.87
C LYS A 107 -8.58 14.07 -12.33
N SER A 108 -9.72 14.70 -12.62
CA SER A 108 -10.31 14.74 -13.96
C SER A 108 -9.51 15.62 -14.91
#